data_AF-A0ABD3UZV2-F1
#
_entry.id   AF-A0ABD3UZV2-F1
#
_cell.length_a   1.000
_cell.length_b   1.000
_cell.length_c   1.000
_cell.angle_alpha   90.00
_cell.angle_beta   90.00
_cell.angle_gamma   90.00
#
_symmetry.space_group_name_H-M   'P 1'
#
loop_
_entity.id
_entity.type
_entity.pdbx_description
1 polymer ?
#
loop_
_entity_poly.entity_id
_entity_poly.type
_entity_poly.pdbx_seq_one_letter_code
_entity_poly.pdbx_strand_id
1 'polypeptide(L)'
;MLKEKTPERVMFPKPDTEMKSSSSILCYKFVDKFLPSPIFHRLLATCVSRWPIAQRKSENQIFCGCCIFRLDPHHELTVLFKEYIVFVQVIRFGTTEKTPSVEFCIDVKEFITKTLTNIIGYLGHSLTFEMSVQCPKYLGYRVDCLIPLTDLQGNEDFSCDFHDDIHVFRSQDVLRFWFQKEVSQNKYVPLELQYR
;
A
#
# COMPACT_ATOMS: atom_id res chain seq x y z
N MET A 1 15.79 -10.81 43.14
CA MET A 1 15.31 -11.33 41.84
C MET A 1 14.75 -10.17 41.02
N LEU A 2 15.55 -9.63 40.10
CA LEU A 2 15.13 -8.58 39.18
C LEU A 2 14.31 -9.24 38.06
N LYS A 3 13.01 -8.91 37.98
CA LYS A 3 12.17 -9.28 36.84
C LYS A 3 12.68 -8.52 35.62
N GLU A 4 13.37 -9.20 34.72
CA GLU A 4 13.66 -8.69 33.38
C GLU A 4 12.33 -8.40 32.68
N LYS A 5 12.02 -7.11 32.50
CA LYS A 5 10.93 -6.67 31.62
C LYS A 5 11.35 -7.00 30.20
N THR A 6 10.77 -8.06 29.65
CA THR A 6 10.84 -8.35 28.22
C THR A 6 10.29 -7.12 27.48
N PRO A 7 11.07 -6.46 26.59
CA PRO A 7 10.53 -5.33 25.83
C PRO A 7 9.45 -5.85 24.89
N GLU A 8 8.24 -5.30 25.00
CA GLU A 8 7.14 -5.57 24.08
C GLU A 8 7.62 -5.46 22.64
N ARG A 9 7.35 -6.51 21.85
CA ARG A 9 7.53 -6.48 20.39
C ARG A 9 6.49 -5.53 19.81
N VAL A 10 6.85 -4.26 19.72
CA VAL A 10 6.05 -3.26 19.01
C VAL A 10 6.30 -3.47 17.51
N MET A 11 5.45 -4.31 16.90
CA MET A 11 5.51 -4.72 15.48
C MET A 11 5.04 -3.62 14.52
N PHE A 12 4.28 -2.66 15.04
CA PHE A 12 3.76 -1.49 14.34
C PHE A 12 3.94 -0.26 15.21
N PRO A 13 4.30 0.91 14.65
CA PRO A 13 4.38 2.14 15.44
C PRO A 13 3.07 2.38 16.20
N LYS A 14 3.20 2.89 17.44
CA LYS A 14 2.03 3.20 18.29
C LYS A 14 1.14 4.24 17.58
N PRO A 15 -0.18 4.12 17.69
CA PRO A 15 -1.16 4.87 16.89
C PRO A 15 -1.10 6.39 17.09
N ASP A 16 -0.53 6.88 18.18
CA ASP A 16 -0.65 8.29 18.56
C ASP A 16 0.44 9.21 18.00
N THR A 17 1.44 8.70 17.25
CA THR A 17 2.61 9.53 16.90
C THR A 17 2.97 9.71 15.43
N GLU A 18 2.53 8.89 14.46
CA GLU A 18 3.26 8.83 13.16
C GLU A 18 2.44 8.71 11.87
N MET A 19 1.16 9.12 11.84
CA MET A 19 0.38 9.04 10.59
C MET A 19 0.68 10.16 9.58
N LYS A 20 1.33 11.25 9.97
CA LYS A 20 1.58 12.42 9.09
C LYS A 20 2.70 12.23 8.06
N SER A 21 3.45 11.14 8.13
CA SER A 21 4.71 10.97 7.37
C SER A 21 4.76 9.76 6.46
N SER A 22 3.67 9.00 6.35
CA SER A 22 3.55 7.84 5.45
C SER A 22 2.66 8.15 4.26
N SER A 23 2.79 7.41 3.18
CA SER A 23 1.81 7.47 2.10
C SER A 23 0.47 6.88 2.57
N SER A 24 -0.61 7.23 1.87
CA SER A 24 -1.88 6.50 1.96
C SER A 24 -1.67 5.04 1.56
N ILE A 25 -2.52 4.13 2.03
CA ILE A 25 -2.39 2.71 1.69
C ILE A 25 -3.03 2.49 0.32
N LEU A 26 -2.22 2.10 -0.67
CA LEU A 26 -2.68 1.69 -1.99
C LEU A 26 -3.06 0.21 -1.95
N CYS A 27 -4.19 -0.13 -2.56
CA CYS A 27 -4.74 -1.48 -2.52
C CYS A 27 -4.97 -1.98 -3.95
N TYR A 28 -4.53 -3.22 -4.22
CA TYR A 28 -4.83 -3.97 -5.43
C TYR A 28 -5.82 -5.08 -5.07
N LYS A 29 -7.09 -4.86 -5.40
CA LYS A 29 -8.21 -5.73 -5.04
C LYS A 29 -8.55 -6.63 -6.22
N PHE A 30 -8.43 -7.95 -6.03
CA PHE A 30 -8.78 -8.92 -7.07
C PHE A 30 -10.30 -9.06 -7.20
N VAL A 31 -10.84 -8.90 -8.42
CA VAL A 31 -12.28 -8.78 -8.67
C VAL A 31 -13.04 -10.06 -8.28
N ASP A 32 -12.47 -11.22 -8.60
CA ASP A 32 -13.05 -12.53 -8.30
C ASP A 32 -12.98 -12.92 -6.82
N LYS A 33 -12.55 -11.99 -5.94
CA LYS A 33 -12.31 -12.22 -4.51
C LYS A 33 -11.37 -13.39 -4.23
N PHE A 34 -10.43 -13.61 -5.14
CA PHE A 34 -9.46 -14.68 -5.07
C PHE A 34 -8.05 -14.14 -5.35
N LEU A 35 -7.11 -14.44 -4.45
CA LEU A 35 -5.69 -14.15 -4.64
C LEU A 35 -4.94 -15.47 -4.82
N PRO A 36 -4.55 -15.84 -6.05
CA PRO A 36 -3.78 -17.05 -6.29
C PRO A 36 -2.43 -17.02 -5.54
N SER A 37 -2.05 -18.14 -4.93
CA SER A 37 -0.75 -18.31 -4.25
C SER A 37 0.46 -17.90 -5.11
N PRO A 38 0.49 -18.16 -6.44
CA PRO A 38 1.58 -17.69 -7.29
C PRO A 38 1.78 -16.18 -7.30
N ILE A 39 0.74 -15.38 -7.06
CA ILE A 39 0.85 -13.92 -6.97
C ILE A 39 1.70 -13.52 -5.77
N PHE A 40 1.44 -14.11 -4.60
CA PHE A 40 2.24 -13.88 -3.41
C PHE A 40 3.71 -14.18 -3.66
N HIS A 41 4.04 -15.40 -4.11
CA HIS A 41 5.42 -15.83 -4.27
C HIS A 41 6.18 -15.03 -5.34
N ARG A 42 5.53 -14.77 -6.49
CA ARG A 42 6.18 -14.07 -7.60
C ARG A 42 6.35 -12.59 -7.32
N LEU A 43 5.32 -11.92 -6.77
CA LEU A 43 5.44 -10.51 -6.41
C LEU A 43 6.54 -10.32 -5.36
N LEU A 44 6.55 -11.17 -4.33
CA LEU A 44 7.59 -11.17 -3.30
C LEU A 44 8.99 -11.37 -3.90
N ALA A 45 9.19 -12.38 -4.76
CA ALA A 45 10.47 -12.64 -5.39
C ALA A 45 10.94 -11.46 -6.24
N THR A 46 10.05 -10.82 -6.99
CA THR A 46 10.36 -9.63 -7.78
C THR A 46 10.70 -8.44 -6.88
N CYS A 47 9.97 -8.21 -5.78
CA CYS A 47 10.30 -7.17 -4.81
C CYS A 47 11.68 -7.38 -4.17
N VAL A 48 12.01 -8.61 -3.75
CA VAL A 48 13.33 -8.95 -3.17
C VAL A 48 14.47 -8.71 -4.17
N SER A 49 14.22 -8.90 -5.47
CA SER A 49 15.23 -8.61 -6.50
C SER A 49 15.51 -7.11 -6.69
N ARG A 50 14.59 -6.24 -6.24
CA ARG A 50 14.68 -4.78 -6.39
C ARG A 50 15.11 -4.08 -5.12
N TRP A 51 14.57 -4.50 -3.98
CA TRP A 51 14.80 -3.86 -2.69
C TRP A 51 15.22 -4.87 -1.63
N PRO A 52 16.23 -4.56 -0.79
CA PRO A 52 16.60 -5.41 0.32
C PRO A 52 15.45 -5.51 1.33
N ILE A 53 15.24 -6.70 1.89
CA ILE A 53 14.29 -6.90 3.00
C ILE A 53 14.78 -6.07 4.19
N ALA A 54 13.87 -5.32 4.82
CA ALA A 54 14.18 -4.56 6.01
C ALA A 54 14.66 -5.50 7.13
N GLN A 55 15.63 -5.03 7.92
CA GLN A 55 16.15 -5.79 9.06
C GLN A 55 15.92 -5.02 10.36
N ARG A 56 15.53 -5.77 11.41
CA ARG A 56 15.37 -5.29 12.79
C ARG A 56 16.02 -6.28 13.73
N LYS A 57 16.99 -5.84 14.53
CA LYS A 57 17.71 -6.72 15.48
C LYS A 57 18.22 -8.02 14.81
N SER A 58 18.73 -7.89 13.58
CA SER A 58 19.19 -9.01 12.73
C SER A 58 18.10 -9.96 12.21
N GLU A 59 16.81 -9.66 12.43
CA GLU A 59 15.69 -10.41 11.86
C GLU A 59 15.20 -9.75 10.57
N ASN A 60 15.10 -10.54 9.50
CA ASN A 60 14.48 -10.12 8.24
C ASN A 60 12.97 -9.92 8.46
N GLN A 61 12.45 -8.78 8.02
CA GLN A 61 11.04 -8.41 8.16
C GLN A 61 10.18 -9.02 7.05
N ILE A 62 10.13 -10.35 7.04
CA ILE A 62 9.34 -11.16 6.11
C ILE A 62 8.53 -12.18 6.89
N PHE A 63 7.23 -12.20 6.64
CA PHE A 63 6.24 -13.00 7.36
C PHE A 63 5.26 -13.62 6.37
N CYS A 64 4.50 -14.62 6.81
CA CYS A 64 3.43 -15.19 5.99
C CYS A 64 2.41 -14.09 5.66
N GLY A 65 2.34 -13.71 4.38
CA GLY A 65 1.46 -12.66 3.89
C GLY A 65 1.96 -11.21 4.11
N CYS A 66 3.17 -10.96 4.61
CA CYS A 66 3.67 -9.58 4.76
C CYS A 66 5.18 -9.49 4.54
N CYS A 67 5.64 -8.45 3.85
CA CYS A 67 7.08 -8.16 3.74
C CYS A 67 7.33 -6.66 3.81
N ILE A 68 8.39 -6.28 4.52
CA ILE A 68 8.86 -4.90 4.61
C ILE A 68 10.21 -4.81 3.89
N PHE A 69 10.33 -3.89 2.94
CA PHE A 69 11.54 -3.66 2.17
C PHE A 69 12.13 -2.29 2.51
N ARG A 70 13.45 -2.20 2.57
CA ARG A 70 14.12 -0.91 2.72
C ARG A 70 14.27 -0.27 1.34
N LEU A 71 13.70 0.92 1.21
CA LEU A 71 13.72 1.68 -0.03
C LEU A 71 14.91 2.64 -0.06
N ASP A 72 15.11 3.34 1.04
CA ASP A 72 16.24 4.23 1.29
C ASP A 72 16.55 4.26 2.80
N PRO A 73 17.47 5.10 3.31
CA PRO A 73 17.78 5.17 4.74
C PRO A 73 16.62 5.62 5.66
N HIS A 74 15.52 6.14 5.11
CA HIS A 74 14.44 6.82 5.82
C HIS A 74 13.05 6.29 5.47
N HIS A 75 12.92 5.46 4.44
CA HIS A 75 11.64 4.95 3.96
C HIS A 75 11.69 3.45 3.75
N GLU A 76 10.56 2.82 4.05
CA GLU A 76 10.34 1.39 3.88
C GLU A 76 9.02 1.14 3.15
N LEU A 77 8.99 0.10 2.35
CA LEU A 77 7.82 -0.36 1.63
C LEU A 77 7.22 -1.53 2.38
N THR A 78 5.98 -1.41 2.82
CA THR A 78 5.20 -2.54 3.29
C THR A 78 4.37 -3.10 2.14
N VAL A 79 4.49 -4.40 1.90
CA VAL A 79 3.61 -5.17 1.01
C VAL A 79 2.93 -6.24 1.85
N LEU A 80 1.62 -6.10 2.02
CA LEU A 80 0.78 -7.00 2.81
C LEU A 80 -0.25 -7.68 1.90
N PHE A 81 -0.44 -8.97 2.08
CA PHE A 81 -1.42 -9.79 1.40
C PHE A 81 -2.45 -10.21 2.43
N LYS A 82 -3.71 -9.82 2.22
CA LYS A 82 -4.81 -10.18 3.11
C LYS A 82 -6.06 -10.42 2.29
N GLU A 83 -6.64 -11.59 2.50
CA GLU A 83 -7.77 -12.10 1.71
C GLU A 83 -7.44 -12.07 0.20
N TYR A 84 -8.13 -11.24 -0.56
CA TYR A 84 -7.99 -11.08 -2.01
C TYR A 84 -7.39 -9.71 -2.38
N ILE A 85 -6.66 -9.09 -1.46
CA ILE A 85 -6.11 -7.73 -1.62
C ILE A 85 -4.61 -7.72 -1.33
N VAL A 86 -3.86 -7.00 -2.17
CA VAL A 86 -2.48 -6.61 -1.92
C VAL A 86 -2.47 -5.16 -1.47
N PHE A 87 -2.07 -4.92 -0.23
CA PHE A 87 -1.89 -3.61 0.36
C PHE A 87 -0.43 -3.17 0.22
N VAL A 88 -0.24 -1.91 -0.16
CA VAL A 88 1.06 -1.31 -0.40
C VAL A 88 1.12 0.04 0.29
N GLN A 89 2.13 0.24 1.12
CA GLN A 89 2.35 1.51 1.82
C GLN A 89 3.83 1.84 1.88
N VAL A 90 4.19 3.11 1.59
CA VAL A 90 5.52 3.63 1.89
C VAL A 90 5.44 4.31 3.24
N ILE A 91 6.12 3.72 4.21
CA ILE A 91 6.19 4.22 5.58
C ILE A 91 7.52 4.91 5.80
N ARG A 92 7.50 5.97 6.60
CA ARG A 92 8.72 6.55 7.14
C ARG A 92 9.30 5.61 8.20
N PHE A 93 10.61 5.50 8.21
CA PHE A 93 11.38 4.85 9.25
C PHE A 93 12.43 5.81 9.84
N GLY A 94 12.44 5.91 11.17
CA GLY A 94 13.39 6.73 11.92
C GLY A 94 12.90 8.15 12.25
N THR A 95 13.82 9.00 12.71
CA THR A 95 13.51 10.30 13.34
C THR A 95 13.32 11.47 12.36
N THR A 96 13.47 11.25 11.05
CA THR A 96 13.48 12.33 10.06
C THR A 96 12.07 12.79 9.69
N GLU A 97 11.78 14.08 9.69
CA GLU A 97 10.47 14.61 9.27
C GLU A 97 10.18 14.52 7.76
N LYS A 98 11.09 13.96 6.96
CA LYS A 98 10.91 13.86 5.51
C LYS A 98 9.78 12.89 5.19
N THR A 99 8.77 13.40 4.50
CA THR A 99 7.75 12.60 3.83
C THR A 99 8.37 11.90 2.62
N PRO A 100 7.86 10.73 2.21
CA PRO A 100 8.31 10.10 0.97
C PRO A 100 8.06 11.04 -0.21
N SER A 101 9.00 11.10 -1.16
CA SER A 101 8.78 11.91 -2.36
C SER A 101 7.70 11.29 -3.23
N VAL A 102 7.01 12.13 -4.00
CA VAL A 102 5.90 11.71 -4.84
C VAL A 102 6.42 10.85 -6.00
N GLU A 103 7.53 11.24 -6.61
CA GLU A 103 8.18 10.51 -7.70
C GLU A 103 8.57 9.10 -7.23
N PHE A 104 9.03 8.99 -5.99
CA PHE A 104 9.42 7.74 -5.38
C PHE A 104 8.21 6.80 -5.17
N CYS A 105 7.09 7.34 -4.69
CA CYS A 105 5.85 6.57 -4.55
C CYS A 105 5.27 6.15 -5.92
N ILE A 106 5.38 6.98 -6.94
CA ILE A 106 4.98 6.66 -8.31
C ILE A 106 5.80 5.50 -8.87
N ASP A 107 7.12 5.51 -8.70
CA ASP A 107 8.01 4.42 -9.15
C ASP A 107 7.65 3.08 -8.48
N VAL A 108 7.38 3.10 -7.17
CA VAL A 108 6.88 1.91 -6.44
C VAL A 108 5.56 1.43 -7.01
N LYS A 109 4.59 2.31 -7.21
CA LYS A 109 3.28 1.97 -7.81
C LYS A 109 3.46 1.32 -9.17
N GLU A 110 4.19 1.96 -10.08
CA GLU A 110 4.40 1.48 -11.44
C GLU A 110 5.07 0.10 -11.45
N PHE A 111 6.07 -0.11 -10.57
CA PHE A 111 6.72 -1.40 -10.42
C PHE A 111 5.76 -2.50 -9.95
N ILE A 112 4.99 -2.26 -8.89
CA ILE A 112 4.06 -3.25 -8.35
C ILE A 112 2.97 -3.55 -9.36
N THR A 113 2.37 -2.52 -9.97
CA THR A 113 1.33 -2.67 -11.00
C THR A 113 1.85 -3.50 -12.18
N LYS A 114 3.02 -3.15 -12.74
CA LYS A 114 3.61 -3.90 -13.85
C LYS A 114 3.90 -5.35 -13.48
N THR A 115 4.41 -5.58 -12.27
CA THR A 115 4.71 -6.93 -11.78
C THR A 115 3.45 -7.77 -11.65
N LEU A 116 2.39 -7.23 -11.04
CA LEU A 116 1.09 -7.90 -10.93
C LEU A 116 0.50 -8.22 -12.30
N THR A 117 0.50 -7.26 -13.22
CA THR A 117 0.02 -7.46 -14.61
C THR A 117 0.78 -8.58 -15.31
N ASN A 118 2.12 -8.62 -15.17
CA ASN A 118 2.93 -9.67 -15.78
C ASN A 118 2.66 -11.05 -15.18
N ILE A 119 2.49 -11.14 -13.86
CA ILE A 119 2.17 -12.40 -13.19
C ILE A 119 0.81 -12.91 -13.67
N ILE A 120 -0.19 -12.04 -13.74
CA ILE A 120 -1.54 -12.38 -14.21
C ILE A 120 -1.50 -12.85 -15.67
N GLY A 121 -0.79 -12.12 -16.54
CA GLY A 121 -0.61 -12.51 -17.94
C GLY A 121 0.03 -13.90 -18.09
N TYR A 122 0.98 -14.25 -17.22
CA TYR A 122 1.58 -15.58 -17.20
C TYR A 122 0.62 -16.68 -16.69
N LEU A 123 -0.23 -16.36 -15.72
CA LEU A 123 -1.19 -17.32 -15.17
C LEU A 123 -2.30 -17.69 -16.16
N GLY A 124 -2.48 -16.93 -17.24
CA GLY A 124 -3.40 -17.27 -18.33
C GLY A 124 -4.88 -17.30 -17.94
N HIS A 125 -5.22 -16.75 -16.77
CA HIS A 125 -6.58 -16.66 -16.25
C HIS A 125 -7.17 -15.27 -16.50
N SER A 126 -8.51 -15.16 -16.55
CA SER A 126 -9.29 -13.91 -16.59
C SER A 126 -9.19 -13.07 -15.31
N LEU A 127 -8.14 -13.28 -14.52
CA LEU A 127 -7.97 -12.64 -13.23
C LEU A 127 -7.67 -11.17 -13.45
N THR A 128 -8.48 -10.31 -12.85
CA THR A 128 -8.28 -8.86 -12.90
C THR A 128 -8.19 -8.30 -11.49
N PHE A 129 -7.53 -7.14 -11.37
CA PHE A 129 -7.54 -6.37 -10.13
C PHE A 129 -7.98 -4.94 -10.43
N GLU A 130 -8.62 -4.35 -9.44
CA GLU A 130 -8.93 -2.94 -9.37
C GLU A 130 -8.02 -2.27 -8.33
N MET A 131 -7.69 -1.01 -8.57
CA MET A 131 -6.96 -0.22 -7.57
C MET A 131 -7.94 0.55 -6.70
N SER A 132 -7.61 0.64 -5.41
CA SER A 132 -8.34 1.39 -4.40
C SER A 132 -7.35 2.02 -3.44
N VAL A 133 -7.81 2.98 -2.63
CA VAL A 133 -7.05 3.47 -1.47
C VAL A 133 -7.80 3.14 -0.20
N GLN A 134 -7.07 2.87 0.88
CA GLN A 134 -7.73 2.75 2.18
C GLN A 134 -8.10 4.13 2.70
N CYS A 135 -9.30 4.22 3.28
CA CYS A 135 -9.76 5.40 4.00
C CYS A 135 -8.71 5.87 5.03
N PRO A 136 -8.37 7.18 5.05
CA PRO A 136 -7.35 7.73 5.93
C PRO A 136 -7.78 7.81 7.41
N LYS A 137 -9.08 7.70 7.71
CA LYS A 137 -9.58 7.73 9.09
C LYS A 137 -9.19 6.48 9.88
N TYR A 138 -8.98 5.34 9.22
CA TYR A 138 -8.64 4.09 9.89
C TYR A 138 -7.15 3.77 9.79
N LEU A 139 -6.60 3.40 10.95
CA LEU A 139 -5.25 2.86 11.09
C LEU A 139 -5.24 1.35 10.78
N GLY A 140 -4.17 0.88 10.15
CA GLY A 140 -3.95 -0.53 9.84
C GLY A 140 -4.41 -0.92 8.45
N TYR A 141 -4.54 -2.23 8.20
CA TYR A 141 -4.88 -2.79 6.88
C TYR A 141 -6.25 -3.48 6.91
N ARG A 142 -7.26 -2.81 6.35
CA ARG A 142 -8.67 -3.16 6.45
C ARG A 142 -9.31 -3.36 5.07
N VAL A 143 -10.04 -4.46 4.94
CA VAL A 143 -10.69 -4.88 3.67
C VAL A 143 -12.03 -4.18 3.45
N ASP A 144 -12.65 -3.72 4.54
CA ASP A 144 -13.92 -3.02 4.64
C ASP A 144 -13.78 -1.50 4.47
N CYS A 145 -12.56 -0.95 4.45
CA CYS A 145 -12.33 0.49 4.38
C CYS A 145 -11.71 0.94 3.04
N LEU A 146 -12.05 0.25 1.94
CA LEU A 146 -11.47 0.49 0.62
C LEU A 146 -12.33 1.41 -0.22
N ILE A 147 -11.73 2.48 -0.72
CA ILE A 147 -12.37 3.48 -1.58
C ILE A 147 -11.87 3.26 -3.01
N PRO A 148 -12.77 2.91 -3.95
CA PRO A 148 -12.42 2.82 -5.37
C PRO A 148 -11.83 4.14 -5.88
N LEU A 149 -10.77 4.07 -6.69
CA LEU A 149 -10.17 5.28 -7.25
C LEU A 149 -11.11 6.06 -8.18
N THR A 150 -12.09 5.37 -8.78
CA THR A 150 -13.14 5.96 -9.62
C THR A 150 -14.01 6.96 -8.87
N ASP A 151 -14.08 6.84 -7.56
CA ASP A 151 -14.98 7.63 -6.72
C ASP A 151 -14.26 8.89 -6.17
N LEU A 152 -12.94 8.97 -6.36
CA LEU A 152 -12.11 10.08 -5.91
C LEU A 152 -11.86 11.07 -7.04
N GLN A 153 -12.23 12.33 -6.81
CA GLN A 153 -11.98 13.43 -7.74
C GLN A 153 -10.89 14.34 -7.20
N GLY A 154 -9.81 14.52 -7.97
CA GLY A 154 -8.53 15.15 -7.61
C GLY A 154 -8.52 16.06 -6.38
N ASN A 155 -9.16 17.22 -6.47
CA ASN A 155 -9.17 18.25 -5.41
C ASN A 155 -10.50 18.39 -4.65
N GLU A 156 -11.44 17.45 -4.78
CA GLU A 156 -12.74 17.55 -4.13
C GLU A 156 -12.76 16.91 -2.73
N ASP A 157 -13.61 17.45 -1.89
CA ASP A 157 -13.98 16.84 -0.61
C ASP A 157 -14.78 15.56 -0.89
N PHE A 158 -14.33 14.45 -0.32
CA PHE A 158 -14.97 13.14 -0.44
C PHE A 158 -15.65 12.77 0.87
N SER A 159 -16.95 12.46 0.80
CA SER A 159 -17.71 11.93 1.94
C SER A 159 -17.61 10.41 1.93
N CYS A 160 -16.89 9.84 2.90
CA CYS A 160 -16.69 8.41 3.02
C CYS A 160 -17.72 7.80 3.97
N ASP A 161 -18.48 6.82 3.45
CA ASP A 161 -19.49 6.02 4.13
C ASP A 161 -19.23 4.51 4.01
N PHE A 162 -18.02 4.11 3.59
CA PHE A 162 -17.61 2.72 3.40
C PHE A 162 -17.45 1.92 4.71
N HIS A 163 -17.61 2.57 5.85
CA HIS A 163 -17.45 2.00 7.19
C HIS A 163 -18.34 2.75 8.19
N ASP A 164 -18.41 2.26 9.42
CA ASP A 164 -19.41 2.66 10.44
C ASP A 164 -19.55 4.18 10.69
N ASP A 165 -18.47 4.96 10.49
CA ASP A 165 -18.51 6.41 10.66
C ASP A 165 -18.44 7.22 9.35
N ILE A 166 -19.47 8.03 9.09
CA ILE A 166 -19.41 9.01 8.00
C ILE A 166 -18.42 10.14 8.35
N HIS A 167 -17.53 10.47 7.42
CA HIS A 167 -16.61 11.60 7.56
C HIS A 167 -16.19 12.13 6.19
N VAL A 168 -15.61 13.34 6.19
CA VAL A 168 -15.15 14.02 4.98
C VAL A 168 -13.64 14.21 5.02
N PHE A 169 -12.97 13.97 3.92
CA PHE A 169 -11.56 14.29 3.72
C PHE A 169 -11.31 14.76 2.28
N ARG A 170 -10.19 15.43 2.01
CA ARG A 170 -9.84 15.85 0.65
C ARG A 170 -9.27 14.68 -0.14
N SER A 171 -9.84 14.40 -1.31
CA SER A 171 -9.34 13.34 -2.22
C SER A 171 -7.85 13.49 -2.53
N GLN A 172 -7.36 14.72 -2.64
CA GLN A 172 -5.95 15.00 -2.87
C GLN A 172 -5.03 14.41 -1.78
N ASP A 173 -5.46 14.38 -0.52
CA ASP A 173 -4.64 13.92 0.60
C ASP A 173 -4.30 12.42 0.48
N VAL A 174 -5.20 11.64 -0.11
CA VAL A 174 -5.00 10.20 -0.36
C VAL A 174 -4.40 9.92 -1.74
N LEU A 175 -4.64 10.77 -2.73
CA LEU A 175 -4.16 10.57 -4.10
C LEU A 175 -2.73 11.09 -4.33
N ARG A 176 -2.29 12.13 -3.62
CA ARG A 176 -1.06 12.90 -3.93
C ARG A 176 0.22 12.08 -4.07
N PHE A 177 0.34 10.97 -3.34
CA PHE A 177 1.55 10.13 -3.38
C PHE A 177 1.55 9.18 -4.57
N TRP A 178 0.39 8.67 -4.95
CA TRP A 178 0.29 7.58 -5.93
C TRP A 178 -0.15 8.06 -7.31
N PHE A 179 -0.91 9.17 -7.39
CA PHE A 179 -1.66 9.60 -8.58
C PHE A 179 -1.51 11.10 -8.86
N GLN A 180 -0.26 11.61 -8.82
CA GLN A 180 0.02 13.05 -8.99
C GLN A 180 -0.49 13.62 -10.32
N LYS A 181 -0.44 12.83 -11.41
CA LYS A 181 -0.92 13.26 -12.72
C LYS A 181 -2.44 13.42 -12.72
N GLU A 182 -3.15 12.48 -12.12
CA GLU A 182 -4.60 12.43 -12.02
C GLU A 182 -5.15 13.52 -11.10
N VAL A 183 -4.41 13.85 -10.02
CA VAL A 183 -4.67 15.03 -9.18
C VAL A 183 -4.51 16.32 -10.00
N SER A 184 -3.46 16.41 -10.82
CA SER A 184 -3.19 17.61 -11.63
C SER A 184 -4.17 17.80 -12.79
N GLN A 185 -4.75 16.72 -13.30
CA GLN A 185 -5.75 16.71 -14.37
C GLN A 185 -7.19 16.73 -13.86
N ASN A 186 -7.38 16.71 -12.53
CA ASN A 186 -8.67 16.68 -11.84
C ASN A 186 -9.60 15.55 -12.33
N LYS A 187 -9.02 14.44 -12.80
CA LYS A 187 -9.77 13.28 -13.31
C LYS A 187 -8.92 12.03 -13.14
N TYR A 188 -9.47 11.04 -12.44
CA TYR A 188 -8.97 9.68 -12.53
C TYR A 188 -9.53 9.05 -13.81
N VAL A 189 -8.65 8.58 -14.69
CA VAL A 189 -9.03 7.72 -15.82
C VAL A 189 -8.60 6.31 -15.42
N PRO A 190 -9.53 5.35 -15.28
CA PRO A 190 -9.18 3.96 -15.06
C PRO A 190 -8.15 3.54 -16.09
N LEU A 191 -7.16 2.76 -15.67
CA LEU A 191 -6.35 1.99 -16.61
C LEU A 191 -7.30 1.00 -17.29
N GLU A 192 -7.98 1.42 -18.35
CA GLU A 192 -8.50 0.49 -19.35
C GLU A 192 -7.30 -0.34 -19.76
N LEU A 193 -7.40 -1.65 -19.60
CA LEU A 193 -6.37 -2.62 -19.95
C LEU A 193 -5.92 -2.41 -21.40
N GLN A 194 -4.91 -1.56 -21.61
CA GLN A 194 -4.21 -1.36 -22.89
C GLN A 194 -3.21 -2.47 -23.16
N TYR A 195 -3.55 -3.70 -22.78
CA TYR A 195 -2.74 -4.87 -23.08
C TYR A 195 -3.68 -5.96 -23.58
N ARG A 196 -4.09 -5.80 -24.85
CA ARG A 196 -4.49 -6.90 -25.72
C ARG A 196 -3.23 -7.55 -26.29
#